data_AF-A0A6A3H4A9-F1
#
_entry.id   AF-A0A6A3H4A9-F1
#
_cell.length_a   1.000
_cell.length_b   1.000
_cell.length_c   1.000
_cell.angle_alpha   90.00
_cell.angle_beta   90.00
_cell.angle_gamma   90.00
#
_symmetry.space_group_name_H-M   'P 1'
#
loop_
_entity.id
_entity.type
_entity.pdbx_description
1 polymer ?
#
loop_
_entity_poly.entity_id
_entity_poly.type
_entity_poly.pdbx_seq_one_letter_code
_entity_poly.pdbx_strand_id
1 'polypeptide(L)'
;MTGERQGQDVLIPRIVFVSDGDSRDSPFRLRRKQFPVVPVFAMTINKAQGQTVQNLGLYLATPCFSHGQLYVALSRVTSRSKFKALIEYPQLEEDDRVYTDNIVYRQIFGTT
;
A
#
# COMPACT_ATOMS: atom_id res chain seq x y z
N MET A 1 -5.27 -7.23 -20.58
CA MET A 1 -4.12 -7.66 -19.74
C MET A 1 -2.87 -7.63 -20.58
N THR A 2 -1.78 -7.11 -20.04
CA THR A 2 -0.46 -7.10 -20.70
C THR A 2 0.32 -8.34 -20.27
N GLY A 3 1.04 -8.99 -21.19
CA GLY A 3 1.83 -10.19 -20.90
C GLY A 3 1.86 -11.16 -22.07
N GLU A 4 2.58 -12.28 -21.92
CA GLU A 4 2.82 -13.25 -23.00
C GLU A 4 1.55 -13.86 -23.62
N ARG A 5 0.43 -13.88 -22.87
CA ARG A 5 -0.86 -14.43 -23.30
C ARG A 5 -1.89 -13.34 -23.65
N GLN A 6 -1.43 -12.12 -23.96
CA GLN A 6 -2.31 -11.02 -24.33
C GLN A 6 -3.16 -11.38 -25.57
N GLY A 7 -4.48 -11.13 -25.48
CA GLY A 7 -5.43 -11.40 -26.57
C GLY A 7 -5.91 -12.85 -26.68
N GLN A 8 -5.50 -13.73 -25.75
CA GLN A 8 -5.95 -15.11 -25.70
C GLN A 8 -6.90 -15.34 -24.52
N ASP A 9 -7.83 -16.27 -24.68
CA ASP A 9 -8.65 -16.76 -23.57
C ASP A 9 -7.81 -17.63 -22.63
N VAL A 10 -7.76 -17.24 -21.36
CA VAL A 10 -7.02 -17.96 -20.30
C VAL A 10 -7.91 -18.15 -19.09
N LEU A 11 -7.92 -19.38 -18.56
CA LEU A 11 -8.65 -19.72 -17.34
C LEU A 11 -7.79 -19.38 -16.12
N ILE A 12 -8.31 -18.53 -15.24
CA ILE A 12 -7.64 -18.19 -13.98
C ILE A 12 -8.15 -19.14 -12.88
N PRO A 13 -7.28 -19.87 -12.17
CA PRO A 13 -7.71 -20.75 -11.09
C PRO A 13 -8.24 -19.93 -9.90
N ARG A 14 -9.30 -20.42 -9.24
CA ARG A 14 -9.84 -19.83 -8.01
C ARG A 14 -9.09 -20.35 -6.80
N ILE A 15 -8.54 -19.46 -5.99
CA ILE A 15 -7.87 -19.82 -4.73
C ILE A 15 -8.93 -20.00 -3.64
N VAL A 16 -8.81 -21.07 -2.85
CA VAL A 16 -9.62 -21.33 -1.66
C VAL A 16 -8.74 -21.08 -0.43
N PHE A 17 -9.06 -20.04 0.33
CA PHE A 17 -8.51 -19.83 1.66
C PHE A 17 -9.47 -20.41 2.69
N VAL A 18 -8.94 -21.13 3.66
CA VAL A 18 -9.70 -21.65 4.79
C VAL A 18 -9.00 -21.18 6.06
N SER A 19 -9.73 -20.57 6.98
CA SER A 19 -9.17 -20.27 8.31
C SER A 19 -8.95 -21.60 9.05
N ASP A 20 -7.76 -21.81 9.60
CA ASP A 20 -7.54 -22.95 10.49
C ASP A 20 -8.14 -22.61 11.85
N GLY A 21 -9.14 -23.39 12.24
CA GLY A 21 -9.96 -23.16 13.43
C GLY A 21 -9.27 -23.60 14.71
N ASP A 22 -8.01 -23.19 14.91
CA ASP A 22 -7.21 -23.64 16.06
C ASP A 22 -6.95 -22.55 17.12
N SER A 23 -7.76 -21.49 17.13
CA SER A 23 -7.78 -20.56 18.24
C SER A 23 -9.18 -20.42 18.80
N ARG A 24 -9.25 -20.23 20.12
CA ARG A 24 -10.42 -20.08 20.98
C ARG A 24 -11.34 -18.89 20.61
N ASP A 25 -11.18 -18.29 19.43
CA ASP A 25 -11.66 -16.96 19.05
C ASP A 25 -12.76 -16.95 17.97
N SER A 26 -13.07 -18.07 17.31
CA SER A 26 -14.18 -18.11 16.33
C SER A 26 -14.94 -19.46 16.34
N PRO A 27 -16.28 -19.45 16.49
CA PRO A 27 -17.09 -20.67 16.51
C PRO A 27 -17.32 -21.27 15.12
N PHE A 28 -16.82 -20.67 14.04
CA PHE A 28 -17.01 -21.16 12.68
C PHE A 28 -15.73 -21.07 11.84
N ARG A 29 -15.64 -21.96 10.84
CA ARG A 29 -14.56 -22.02 9.86
C ARG A 29 -14.89 -21.17 8.64
N LEU A 30 -14.13 -20.10 8.40
CA LEU A 30 -14.33 -19.24 7.23
C LEU A 30 -13.63 -19.84 6.01
N ARG A 31 -14.38 -20.01 4.91
CA ARG A 31 -13.85 -20.43 3.62
C ARG A 31 -14.08 -19.35 2.57
N ARG A 32 -13.01 -18.83 1.97
CA ARG A 32 -13.05 -17.79 0.93
C ARG A 32 -12.54 -18.35 -0.40
N LYS A 33 -13.42 -18.45 -1.41
CA LYS A 33 -13.07 -18.90 -2.77
C LYS A 33 -13.11 -17.74 -3.77
N GLN A 34 -11.96 -17.27 -4.21
CA GLN A 34 -11.82 -16.03 -5.00
C GLN A 34 -10.78 -16.16 -6.11
N PHE A 35 -10.95 -15.41 -7.20
CA PHE A 35 -9.88 -15.27 -8.19
C PHE A 35 -8.75 -14.42 -7.62
N PRO A 36 -7.47 -14.75 -7.84
CA PRO A 36 -6.33 -13.97 -7.36
C PRO A 36 -6.08 -12.72 -8.20
N VAL A 37 -7.12 -11.94 -8.47
CA VAL A 37 -7.05 -10.70 -9.23
C VAL A 37 -7.79 -9.61 -8.49
N VAL A 38 -7.19 -8.42 -8.46
CA VAL A 38 -7.80 -7.21 -7.92
C VAL A 38 -7.60 -6.12 -8.96
N PRO A 39 -8.67 -5.59 -9.59
CA PRO A 39 -8.53 -4.42 -10.43
C PRO A 39 -8.18 -3.23 -9.53
N VAL A 40 -7.04 -2.58 -9.79
CA VAL A 40 -6.57 -1.49 -8.93
C VAL A 40 -6.05 -0.32 -9.77
N PHE A 41 -6.67 0.84 -9.56
CA PHE A 41 -6.16 2.12 -10.07
C PHE A 41 -5.27 2.79 -9.01
N ALA A 42 -5.65 2.69 -7.73
CA ALA A 42 -4.90 3.18 -6.59
C ALA A 42 -4.88 2.13 -5.48
N MET A 43 -3.75 1.99 -4.80
CA MET A 43 -3.56 1.05 -3.69
C MET A 43 -3.22 1.80 -2.41
N THR A 44 -3.60 1.23 -1.26
CA THR A 44 -3.21 1.79 0.03
C THR A 44 -1.72 1.57 0.29
N ILE A 45 -1.09 2.46 1.06
CA ILE A 45 0.34 2.39 1.41
C ILE A 45 0.71 1.03 2.00
N ASN A 46 -0.11 0.51 2.91
CA ASN A 46 0.12 -0.80 3.54
C ASN A 46 0.06 -1.96 2.52
N LYS A 47 -0.78 -1.85 1.48
CA LYS A 47 -0.84 -2.86 0.41
C LYS A 47 0.33 -2.75 -0.56
N ALA A 48 0.87 -1.56 -0.74
CA ALA A 48 2.05 -1.33 -1.57
C ALA A 48 3.35 -1.83 -0.91
N GLN A 49 3.36 -2.13 0.39
CA GLN A 49 4.55 -2.59 1.09
C GLN A 49 5.13 -3.85 0.44
N GLY A 50 6.45 -3.81 0.15
CA GLY A 50 7.16 -4.91 -0.51
C GLY A 50 7.08 -4.90 -2.05
N GLN A 51 6.33 -3.98 -2.65
CA GLN A 51 6.28 -3.82 -4.11
C GLN A 51 7.22 -2.69 -4.56
N THR A 52 7.69 -2.76 -5.81
CA THR A 52 8.41 -1.65 -6.46
C THR A 52 7.54 -1.14 -7.59
N VAL A 53 7.30 0.17 -7.62
CA VAL A 53 6.48 0.82 -8.66
C VAL A 53 7.35 1.75 -9.50
N GLN A 54 7.09 1.76 -10.81
CA GLN A 54 7.87 2.59 -11.74
C GLN A 54 7.53 4.07 -11.60
N ASN A 55 6.24 4.40 -11.50
CA ASN A 55 5.74 5.74 -11.28
C ASN A 55 4.79 5.71 -10.08
N LEU A 56 4.93 6.66 -9.15
CA LEU A 56 4.15 6.72 -7.93
C LEU A 56 3.46 8.08 -7.80
N GLY A 57 2.13 8.05 -7.72
CA GLY A 57 1.31 9.16 -7.23
C GLY A 57 0.90 8.88 -5.79
N LEU A 58 1.32 9.70 -4.85
CA LEU A 58 0.89 9.63 -3.45
C LEU A 58 -0.22 10.65 -3.22
N TYR A 59 -1.41 10.17 -2.88
CA TYR A 59 -2.54 11.03 -2.52
C TYR A 59 -2.80 10.91 -1.02
N LEU A 60 -2.70 12.03 -0.30
CA LEU A 60 -2.95 12.15 1.12
C LEU A 60 -4.15 13.08 1.34
N ALA A 61 -5.34 12.48 1.41
CA ALA A 61 -6.55 13.16 1.87
C ALA A 61 -6.47 13.47 3.38
N THR A 62 -5.74 12.66 4.14
CA THR A 62 -5.42 12.93 5.56
C THR A 62 -3.93 12.69 5.78
N PRO A 63 -3.29 13.35 6.77
CA PRO A 63 -1.92 13.05 7.13
C PRO A 63 -1.70 11.56 7.45
N CYS A 64 -0.48 11.07 7.23
CA CYS A 64 -0.11 9.72 7.65
C CYS A 64 -0.33 9.58 9.17
N PHE A 65 -0.90 8.46 9.61
CA PHE A 65 -1.33 8.26 10.99
C PHE A 65 -0.49 7.22 11.75
N SER A 66 0.34 6.44 11.05
CA SER A 66 1.20 5.45 11.69
C SER A 66 2.66 5.60 11.29
N HIS A 67 3.50 5.06 12.17
CA HIS A 67 4.93 5.09 11.99
C HIS A 67 5.36 4.47 10.66
N GLY A 68 6.25 5.18 9.95
CA GLY A 68 6.90 4.65 8.75
C GLY A 68 5.99 4.57 7.51
N GLN A 69 4.72 4.99 7.56
CA GLN A 69 3.85 4.96 6.38
C GLN A 69 4.38 5.80 5.23
N LEU A 70 4.78 7.04 5.51
CA LEU A 70 5.33 7.93 4.50
C LEU A 70 6.62 7.36 3.92
N TYR A 71 7.48 6.79 4.77
CA TYR A 71 8.69 6.09 4.34
C TYR A 71 8.37 4.86 3.47
N VAL A 72 7.38 4.06 3.86
CA VAL A 72 6.95 2.89 3.08
C VAL A 72 6.49 3.36 1.71
N ALA A 73 5.70 4.41 1.59
CA ALA A 73 5.27 4.95 0.30
C ALA A 73 6.46 5.43 -0.55
N LEU A 74 7.32 6.29 0.01
CA LEU A 74 8.47 6.88 -0.72
C LEU A 74 9.51 5.84 -1.13
N SER A 75 9.70 4.78 -0.35
CA SER A 75 10.62 3.69 -0.68
C SER A 75 10.15 2.80 -1.85
N ARG A 76 8.92 2.97 -2.36
CA ARG A 76 8.42 2.16 -3.48
C ARG A 76 8.87 2.65 -4.85
N VAL A 77 9.35 3.89 -4.95
CA VAL A 77 9.78 4.49 -6.22
C VAL A 77 11.30 4.65 -6.25
N THR A 78 11.89 4.37 -7.41
CA THR A 78 13.35 4.35 -7.56
C THR A 78 13.98 5.70 -7.88
N SER A 79 13.19 6.68 -8.30
CA SER A 79 13.67 8.02 -8.67
C SER A 79 12.67 9.10 -8.31
N ARG A 80 13.18 10.24 -7.81
CA ARG A 80 12.38 11.40 -7.42
C ARG A 80 11.55 11.96 -8.58
N SER A 81 12.06 11.92 -9.82
CA SER A 81 11.33 12.45 -10.99
C SER A 81 10.06 11.66 -11.32
N LYS A 82 9.95 10.43 -10.83
CA LYS A 82 8.81 9.53 -11.03
C LYS A 82 7.82 9.53 -9.85
N PHE A 83 8.05 10.41 -8.88
CA PHE A 83 7.22 10.61 -7.71
C PHE A 83 6.44 11.91 -7.84
N LYS A 84 5.13 11.85 -7.59
CA LYS A 84 4.27 13.02 -7.40
C LYS A 84 3.43 12.82 -6.16
N ALA A 85 3.21 13.89 -5.41
CA ALA A 85 2.35 13.88 -4.24
C ALA A 85 1.26 14.94 -4.38
N LEU A 86 0.06 14.62 -3.89
CA LEU A 86 -1.04 15.54 -3.68
C LEU A 86 -1.46 15.41 -2.21
N ILE A 87 -1.38 16.50 -1.47
CA ILE A 87 -1.80 16.61 -0.07
C ILE A 87 -2.99 17.56 -0.06
N GLU A 88 -4.17 17.06 0.29
CA GLU A 88 -5.41 17.83 0.19
C GLU A 88 -5.61 18.78 1.38
N TYR A 89 -5.23 18.33 2.58
CA TYR A 89 -5.29 19.11 3.81
C TYR A 89 -3.91 19.11 4.47
N PRO A 90 -3.01 19.99 4.00
CA PRO A 90 -1.69 20.08 4.58
C PRO A 90 -1.70 20.73 5.94
N GLN A 91 -0.71 20.36 6.75
CA GLN A 91 -0.59 20.85 8.10
C GLN A 91 0.09 22.23 8.14
N LEU A 92 0.92 22.50 7.12
CA LEU A 92 1.59 23.77 6.94
C LEU A 92 1.79 24.05 5.45
N GLU A 93 1.49 25.28 5.06
CA GLU A 93 1.74 25.83 3.73
C GLU A 93 2.62 27.07 3.89
N GLU A 94 3.85 27.01 3.38
CA GLU A 94 4.79 28.13 3.39
C GLU A 94 5.49 28.20 2.04
N ASP A 95 5.59 29.39 1.46
CA ASP A 95 6.42 29.67 0.27
C ASP A 95 6.13 28.71 -0.92
N ASP A 96 4.84 28.51 -1.23
CA ASP A 96 4.32 27.56 -2.25
C ASP A 96 4.70 26.08 -2.02
N ARG A 97 5.10 25.73 -0.79
CA ARG A 97 5.42 24.36 -0.38
C ARG A 97 4.41 23.82 0.59
N VAL A 98 4.18 22.52 0.45
CA VAL A 98 3.18 21.77 1.18
C VAL A 98 3.89 20.75 2.07
N TYR A 99 3.57 20.75 3.36
CA TYR A 99 4.22 19.91 4.35
C TYR A 99 3.26 18.89 4.97
N THR A 100 3.78 17.69 5.21
CA THR A 100 3.11 16.63 5.96
C THR A 100 4.06 16.05 7.01
N ASP A 101 3.52 15.68 8.16
CA ASP A 101 4.27 15.09 9.26
C ASP A 101 4.78 13.71 8.88
N ASN A 102 6.03 13.47 9.22
CA ASN A 102 6.58 12.13 9.23
C ASN A 102 6.44 11.56 10.65
N ILE A 103 5.52 10.62 10.83
CA ILE A 103 5.36 9.95 12.13
C ILE A 103 6.51 8.95 12.33
N VAL A 104 7.40 9.27 13.26
CA VAL A 104 8.56 8.45 13.59
C VAL A 104 8.61 8.12 15.07
N TYR A 105 8.48 6.85 15.44
CA TYR A 105 8.62 6.44 16.84
C TYR A 105 10.08 6.57 17.27
N ARG A 106 10.34 7.37 18.31
CA ARG A 106 11.71 7.62 18.80
C ARG A 106 12.44 6.37 19.28
N GLN A 107 11.72 5.28 19.58
CA GLN A 107 12.28 3.98 19.97
C GLN A 107 13.22 3.37 18.91
N ILE A 108 13.12 3.78 17.65
CA ILE A 108 14.05 3.33 16.60
C ILE A 108 15.39 4.08 16.63
N PHE A 109 15.48 5.20 17.34
CA PHE A 109 16.65 6.10 17.36
C PHE A 109 17.46 6.04 18.67
N GLY A 110 17.10 5.18 19.64
CA GLY A 110 17.91 4.85 20.82
C GLY A 110 17.85 3.34 21.05
N THR A 111 18.95 2.60 21.27
CA THR A 111 20.08 2.90 22.16
C THR A 111 21.37 2.21 21.67
N THR A 112 22.47 2.95 21.56
CA THR A 112 23.84 2.48 21.79
C THR A 112 24.51 3.48 22.72
#